data_AF-A0A960T700-F1
#
_entry.id   AF-A0A960T700-F1
#
_cell.length_a   1.000
_cell.length_b   1.000
_cell.length_c   1.000
_cell.angle_alpha   90.00
_cell.angle_beta   90.00
_cell.angle_gamma   90.00
#
_symmetry.space_group_name_H-M   'P 1'
#
loop_
_entity.id
_entity.type
_entity.pdbx_description
1 polymer ?
#
loop_
_entity_poly.entity_id
_entity_poly.type
_entity_poly.pdbx_seq_one_letter_code
_entity_poly.pdbx_strand_id
1 'polypeptide(L)'
;MRTFHSFIQSSKARYLLLAAGMALTSPMMAGCPVHPKAHHSLAQPLHAYGKLLGNNTIGSWHPTVYWGISEPDSGSGLRNLDEWLANCDAAMPTFHPVLDPDVQITAGFVEPSLENGPQTHSGIDYARPDGRSFRVFTIAEGRVIFKGYHPSTGNVVIVEHSPIDGVPFRSIYQHLRDGRDHDVELALRTSDFIDQDPSWNWDVYARNYVERATRARDMIKGSDIDRSWMDRFWGTNEQTIGVQEGDYVMSGQAIGWAGCTGIHSHGNQLHFGVARQANFVDAGWEEEHPLPGITRWVFFDPYGLYGGPNDLAAYNRDDGMRGPRQHASIFAPTPEDVAGLDLDEFERAVHYYER
;
A
#
# COMPACT_ATOMS: atom_id res chain seq x y z
N MET A 1 47.89 3.51 -54.37
CA MET A 1 49.03 4.39 -54.68
C MET A 1 48.51 5.83 -54.62
N ARG A 2 48.93 6.63 -53.61
CA ARG A 2 48.78 8.11 -53.48
C ARG A 2 47.33 8.65 -53.40
N THR A 3 46.95 9.67 -52.63
CA THR A 3 47.59 10.58 -51.66
C THR A 3 46.46 11.40 -51.03
N PHE A 4 46.61 11.76 -49.75
CA PHE A 4 45.94 12.89 -49.11
C PHE A 4 46.12 14.20 -49.91
N HIS A 5 45.10 15.05 -49.96
CA HIS A 5 45.25 16.51 -50.06
C HIS A 5 44.15 17.21 -49.25
N SER A 6 44.60 18.03 -48.30
CA SER A 6 43.81 19.00 -47.53
C SER A 6 43.48 20.23 -48.38
N PHE A 7 42.34 20.87 -48.11
CA PHE A 7 42.21 22.32 -48.30
C PHE A 7 41.37 22.93 -47.18
N ILE A 8 41.89 24.05 -46.65
CA ILE A 8 41.35 24.91 -45.59
C ILE A 8 40.82 26.21 -46.25
N GLN A 9 39.90 26.89 -45.56
CA GLN A 9 39.34 28.25 -45.77
C GLN A 9 38.18 28.36 -46.79
N SER A 10 37.12 29.15 -46.60
CA SER A 10 36.93 30.34 -45.75
C SER A 10 35.45 30.57 -45.37
N SER A 11 35.28 31.32 -44.27
CA SER A 11 34.05 31.93 -43.76
C SER A 11 33.29 32.84 -44.76
N LYS A 12 31.95 32.84 -44.66
CA LYS A 12 31.10 34.04 -44.72
C LYS A 12 29.68 33.73 -44.26
N ALA A 13 29.26 34.47 -43.24
CA ALA A 13 27.96 34.44 -42.61
C ALA A 13 26.82 34.80 -43.58
N ARG A 14 25.67 34.13 -43.42
CA ARG A 14 24.36 34.71 -43.67
C ARG A 14 23.43 34.33 -42.52
N TYR A 15 23.15 35.34 -41.70
CA TYR A 15 22.00 35.36 -40.80
C TYR A 15 20.73 35.18 -41.63
N LEU A 16 19.97 34.13 -41.34
CA LEU A 16 18.54 34.13 -41.60
C LEU A 16 17.84 33.97 -40.25
N LEU A 17 17.03 34.97 -39.93
CA LEU A 17 16.03 34.92 -38.87
C LEU A 17 15.16 33.67 -39.07
N LEU A 18 15.25 32.69 -38.17
CA LEU A 18 14.08 31.90 -37.83
C LEU A 18 13.43 32.58 -36.63
N ALA A 19 12.23 33.10 -36.88
CA ALA A 19 11.33 33.57 -35.86
C ALA A 19 11.14 32.45 -34.82
N ALA A 20 11.41 32.79 -33.57
CA ALA A 20 11.06 32.01 -32.40
C ALA A 20 9.54 31.84 -32.36
N GLY A 21 9.05 30.72 -32.87
CA GLY A 21 7.82 30.13 -32.38
C GLY A 21 8.14 29.49 -31.03
N MET A 22 8.23 30.30 -29.98
CA MET A 22 8.03 29.79 -28.63
C MET A 22 6.60 29.27 -28.59
N ALA A 23 6.43 27.97 -28.89
CA ALA A 23 5.32 27.25 -28.33
C ALA A 23 5.52 27.39 -26.82
N LEU A 24 4.72 28.25 -26.20
CA LEU A 24 4.42 28.14 -24.79
C LEU A 24 3.80 26.76 -24.64
N THR A 25 4.64 25.75 -24.42
CA THR A 25 4.20 24.54 -23.76
C THR A 25 3.79 25.03 -22.40
N SER A 26 2.48 25.27 -22.23
CA SER A 26 1.89 25.31 -20.91
C SER A 26 2.50 24.13 -20.15
N PRO A 27 3.05 24.32 -18.93
CA PRO A 27 3.31 23.17 -18.10
C PRO A 27 2.00 22.39 -18.09
N MET A 28 2.03 21.13 -18.55
CA MET A 28 0.95 20.23 -18.24
C MET A 28 0.94 20.21 -16.72
N MET A 29 0.06 21.00 -16.13
CA MET A 29 -0.22 20.88 -14.71
C MET A 29 -0.75 19.46 -14.60
N ALA A 30 0.07 18.57 -14.06
CA ALA A 30 -0.37 17.31 -13.51
C ALA A 30 -1.22 17.63 -12.26
N GLY A 31 -2.29 18.40 -12.45
CA GLY A 31 -3.35 18.59 -11.48
C GLY A 31 -4.15 17.32 -11.52
N CYS A 32 -3.82 16.39 -10.63
CA CYS A 32 -4.55 15.15 -10.49
C CYS A 32 -5.82 15.46 -9.70
N PRO A 33 -7.04 15.37 -10.27
CA PRO A 33 -8.22 15.51 -9.45
C PRO A 33 -8.34 14.23 -8.63
N VAL A 34 -7.83 14.24 -7.40
CA VAL A 34 -8.24 13.27 -6.38
C VAL A 34 -9.77 13.23 -6.42
N HIS A 35 -10.36 12.04 -6.22
CA HIS A 35 -11.82 11.93 -6.26
C HIS A 35 -12.41 13.03 -5.35
N PRO A 36 -13.30 13.92 -5.81
CA PRO A 36 -13.67 15.12 -5.05
C PRO A 36 -14.19 14.84 -3.64
N LYS A 37 -14.66 13.62 -3.37
CA LYS A 37 -14.99 13.20 -2.01
C LYS A 37 -13.77 12.95 -1.13
N ALA A 38 -12.68 12.36 -1.64
CA ALA A 38 -11.43 12.12 -0.91
C ALA A 38 -10.83 13.42 -0.33
N HIS A 39 -11.03 14.54 -1.04
CA HIS A 39 -10.69 15.88 -0.57
C HIS A 39 -11.39 16.22 0.77
N HIS A 40 -12.66 15.84 0.90
CA HIS A 40 -13.51 16.19 2.04
C HIS A 40 -13.43 15.21 3.22
N SER A 41 -12.50 14.25 3.19
CA SER A 41 -12.28 13.35 4.32
C SER A 41 -11.74 14.12 5.52
N LEU A 42 -12.17 13.78 6.74
CA LEU A 42 -11.56 14.35 7.95
C LEU A 42 -10.17 13.75 8.16
N ALA A 43 -9.18 14.57 8.51
CA ALA A 43 -7.89 14.06 9.02
C ALA A 43 -8.11 13.32 10.33
N GLN A 44 -8.22 11.99 10.26
CA GLN A 44 -8.35 11.15 11.43
C GLN A 44 -7.30 10.05 11.43
N PRO A 45 -6.82 9.64 12.62
CA PRO A 45 -6.00 8.44 12.73
C PRO A 45 -6.86 7.23 12.34
N LEU A 46 -6.46 6.53 11.28
CA LEU A 46 -7.19 5.38 10.75
C LEU A 46 -6.67 4.08 11.34
N HIS A 47 -5.35 3.94 11.46
CA HIS A 47 -4.73 2.70 11.90
C HIS A 47 -3.62 2.91 12.91
N ALA A 48 -3.68 2.13 13.99
CA ALA A 48 -2.59 1.88 14.91
C ALA A 48 -2.34 0.37 14.95
N TYR A 49 -1.07 -0.03 14.95
CA TYR A 49 -0.70 -1.44 14.97
C TYR A 49 -0.09 -1.77 16.32
N GLY A 50 -0.59 -2.82 16.96
CA GLY A 50 -0.08 -3.27 18.25
C GLY A 50 -0.03 -4.78 18.34
N LYS A 51 0.79 -5.28 19.27
CA LYS A 51 0.97 -6.72 19.50
C LYS A 51 0.09 -7.20 20.64
N LEU A 52 -0.67 -8.27 20.38
CA LEU A 52 -1.37 -9.03 21.40
C LEU A 52 -0.35 -9.71 22.32
N LEU A 53 -0.33 -9.32 23.59
CA LEU A 53 0.53 -9.90 24.62
C LEU A 53 -0.12 -11.13 25.25
N GLY A 54 0.65 -11.97 25.95
CA GLY A 54 0.15 -13.22 26.56
C GLY A 54 -0.99 -13.08 27.57
N ASN A 55 -1.23 -11.87 28.10
CA ASN A 55 -2.36 -11.56 28.98
C ASN A 55 -3.65 -11.17 28.21
N ASN A 56 -3.63 -11.22 26.88
CA ASN A 56 -4.71 -10.81 25.97
C ASN A 56 -4.95 -9.29 25.86
N THR A 57 -4.05 -8.45 26.38
CA THR A 57 -4.06 -7.00 26.08
C THR A 57 -3.15 -6.66 24.90
N ILE A 58 -3.38 -5.52 24.25
CA ILE A 58 -2.38 -4.91 23.35
C ILE A 58 -1.41 -4.08 24.19
N GLY A 59 -0.14 -4.46 24.22
CA GLY A 59 0.85 -3.78 25.08
C GLY A 59 2.18 -3.43 24.42
N SER A 60 2.37 -3.74 23.14
CA SER A 60 3.50 -3.25 22.36
C SER A 60 2.99 -2.62 21.07
N TRP A 61 2.72 -1.33 21.13
CA TRP A 61 2.25 -0.54 20.00
C TRP A 61 3.42 -0.12 19.10
N HIS A 62 3.23 -0.23 17.79
CA HIS A 62 4.03 0.49 16.82
C HIS A 62 3.92 1.99 17.12
N PRO A 63 5.03 2.73 17.27
CA PRO A 63 4.99 4.12 17.72
C PRO A 63 4.34 5.08 16.71
N THR A 64 4.04 4.61 15.50
CA THR A 64 3.39 5.42 14.46
C THR A 64 1.91 5.07 14.32
N VAL A 65 1.12 6.13 14.27
CA VAL A 65 -0.28 6.10 13.83
C VAL A 65 -0.35 6.55 12.37
N TYR A 66 -1.18 5.89 11.59
CA TYR A 66 -1.39 6.18 10.18
C TYR A 66 -2.71 6.90 9.95
N TRP A 67 -2.69 7.86 9.04
CA TRP A 67 -3.77 8.81 8.79
C TRP A 67 -4.31 8.63 7.37
N GLY A 68 -5.57 8.98 7.20
CA GLY A 68 -6.18 9.11 5.88
C GLY A 68 -5.70 10.35 5.13
N ILE A 69 -5.90 10.36 3.83
CA ILE A 69 -5.79 11.55 2.98
C ILE A 69 -6.96 12.51 3.29
N SER A 70 -6.70 13.81 3.40
CA SER A 70 -7.69 14.83 3.78
C SER A 70 -7.21 16.24 3.43
N GLU A 71 -8.07 17.11 2.90
CA GLU A 71 -7.79 18.54 2.74
C GLU A 71 -8.14 19.35 4.01
N PRO A 72 -7.47 20.49 4.24
CA PRO A 72 -7.67 21.32 5.42
C PRO A 72 -8.98 22.14 5.44
N ASP A 73 -9.87 22.00 4.45
CA ASP A 73 -11.06 22.84 4.27
C ASP A 73 -12.06 22.83 5.45
N SER A 74 -12.00 21.84 6.35
CA SER A 74 -12.91 21.73 7.50
C SER A 74 -12.25 21.35 8.83
N GLY A 75 -10.92 21.23 8.88
CA GLY A 75 -10.17 20.87 10.08
C GLY A 75 -8.67 20.80 9.83
N SER A 76 -7.94 19.98 10.57
CA SER A 76 -6.56 19.65 10.17
C SER A 76 -6.56 18.87 8.86
N GLY A 77 -5.59 19.10 7.97
CA GLY A 77 -5.46 18.39 6.70
C GLY A 77 -4.02 18.46 6.16
N LEU A 78 -3.76 17.77 5.05
CA LEU A 78 -2.45 17.79 4.40
C LEU A 78 -2.19 19.19 3.81
N ARG A 79 -1.02 19.76 4.11
CA ARG A 79 -0.54 20.99 3.47
C ARG A 79 -0.20 20.69 2.01
N ASN A 80 -0.70 21.51 1.09
CA ASN A 80 -0.45 21.41 -0.35
C ASN A 80 -0.67 19.98 -0.89
N LEU A 81 -1.90 19.46 -0.78
CA LEU A 81 -2.21 18.08 -1.16
C LEU A 81 -1.72 17.74 -2.58
N ASP A 82 -2.01 18.61 -3.55
CA ASP A 82 -1.59 18.44 -4.95
C ASP A 82 -0.06 18.32 -5.09
N GLU A 83 0.70 19.14 -4.36
CA GLU A 83 2.17 19.10 -4.36
C GLU A 83 2.68 17.83 -3.69
N TRP A 84 2.04 17.39 -2.59
CA TRP A 84 2.41 16.16 -1.90
C TRP A 84 2.22 14.94 -2.81
N LEU A 85 1.09 14.88 -3.52
CA LEU A 85 0.77 13.82 -4.49
C LEU A 85 1.69 13.87 -5.71
N ALA A 86 1.96 15.05 -6.26
CA ALA A 86 2.89 15.23 -7.37
C ALA A 86 4.32 14.76 -7.00
N ASN A 87 4.69 14.85 -5.73
CA ASN A 87 5.97 14.38 -5.23
C ASN A 87 5.98 12.88 -4.85
N CYS A 88 4.88 12.14 -5.00
CA CYS A 88 4.85 10.67 -4.89
C CYS A 88 5.32 10.00 -6.20
N ASP A 89 6.43 10.50 -6.75
CA ASP A 89 6.91 10.30 -8.13
C ASP A 89 7.31 8.85 -8.49
N ALA A 90 7.50 8.60 -9.80
CA ALA A 90 7.81 7.33 -10.51
C ALA A 90 8.87 6.42 -9.92
N ALA A 91 9.70 6.96 -9.04
CA ALA A 91 10.94 6.35 -8.60
C ALA A 91 10.73 5.23 -7.55
N MET A 92 9.49 4.78 -7.34
CA MET A 92 9.10 3.89 -6.24
C MET A 92 7.81 3.15 -6.57
N PRO A 93 7.58 1.89 -6.12
CA PRO A 93 8.44 0.74 -5.86
C PRO A 93 8.58 -0.18 -7.10
N THR A 94 9.66 -0.94 -7.20
CA THR A 94 10.02 -1.71 -8.41
C THR A 94 9.43 -3.11 -8.49
N PHE A 95 8.78 -3.59 -7.43
CA PHE A 95 8.22 -4.94 -7.37
C PHE A 95 6.76 -4.94 -6.93
N HIS A 96 5.95 -5.71 -7.67
CA HIS A 96 4.60 -6.07 -7.25
C HIS A 96 4.66 -6.91 -5.96
N PRO A 97 3.82 -6.64 -4.93
CA PRO A 97 3.82 -7.39 -3.67
C PRO A 97 3.39 -8.86 -3.83
N VAL A 98 2.97 -9.24 -5.04
CA VAL A 98 2.49 -10.56 -5.43
C VAL A 98 3.00 -10.91 -6.82
N LEU A 99 3.55 -12.11 -7.01
CA LEU A 99 4.05 -12.58 -8.32
C LEU A 99 3.20 -13.70 -8.93
N ASP A 100 2.13 -14.08 -8.25
CA ASP A 100 1.22 -15.15 -8.68
C ASP A 100 0.24 -14.58 -9.73
N PRO A 101 0.25 -15.07 -10.98
CA PRO A 101 -0.56 -14.51 -12.06
C PRO A 101 -2.08 -14.74 -11.89
N ASP A 102 -2.49 -15.65 -10.99
CA ASP A 102 -3.90 -15.88 -10.70
C ASP A 102 -4.45 -14.91 -9.64
N VAL A 103 -3.60 -14.09 -9.02
CA VAL A 103 -4.01 -13.12 -8.00
C VAL A 103 -4.57 -11.87 -8.66
N GLN A 104 -5.69 -11.38 -8.13
CA GLN A 104 -6.40 -10.20 -8.62
C GLN A 104 -6.61 -9.19 -7.50
N ILE A 105 -6.83 -7.93 -7.86
CA ILE A 105 -7.26 -6.91 -6.92
C ILE A 105 -8.76 -7.11 -6.67
N THR A 106 -9.15 -7.42 -5.44
CA THR A 106 -10.55 -7.63 -5.04
C THR A 106 -11.16 -6.43 -4.34
N ALA A 107 -10.33 -5.52 -3.80
CA ALA A 107 -10.75 -4.23 -3.28
C ALA A 107 -9.63 -3.19 -3.48
N GLY A 108 -9.98 -1.98 -3.90
CA GLY A 108 -9.06 -0.85 -4.02
C GLY A 108 -9.25 0.17 -2.90
N PHE A 109 -8.49 1.26 -2.93
CA PHE A 109 -8.62 2.34 -1.96
C PHE A 109 -10.00 3.01 -2.03
N VAL A 110 -10.63 3.25 -0.87
CA VAL A 110 -11.88 4.00 -0.76
C VAL A 110 -11.73 5.07 0.31
N GLU A 111 -11.67 6.34 -0.11
CA GLU A 111 -11.64 7.51 0.78
C GLU A 111 -12.55 8.62 0.23
N PRO A 112 -13.40 9.26 1.07
CA PRO A 112 -13.86 8.88 2.40
C PRO A 112 -14.85 7.72 2.34
N SER A 113 -15.21 7.20 3.51
CA SER A 113 -16.42 6.40 3.69
C SER A 113 -17.62 7.06 3.02
N LEU A 114 -18.34 6.33 2.19
CA LEU A 114 -19.56 6.83 1.55
C LEU A 114 -20.72 6.77 2.55
N GLU A 115 -21.51 7.84 2.65
CA GLU A 115 -22.65 7.99 3.59
C GLU A 115 -23.70 6.85 3.50
N ASN A 116 -23.72 6.11 2.39
CA ASN A 116 -24.52 4.88 2.18
C ASN A 116 -23.74 3.81 1.39
N GLY A 117 -22.41 3.78 1.50
CA GLY A 117 -21.56 2.86 0.75
C GLY A 117 -20.50 2.19 1.62
N PRO A 118 -19.53 1.50 1.01
CA PRO A 118 -18.50 0.79 1.76
C PRO A 118 -17.70 1.75 2.64
N GLN A 119 -17.27 1.20 3.77
CA GLN A 119 -16.42 1.87 4.74
C GLN A 119 -15.09 2.26 4.09
N THR A 120 -14.42 3.25 4.68
CA THR A 120 -13.04 3.60 4.32
C THR A 120 -12.18 2.34 4.19
N HIS A 121 -11.45 2.24 3.09
CA HIS A 121 -10.55 1.14 2.81
C HIS A 121 -9.18 1.72 2.44
N SER A 122 -8.26 1.74 3.40
CA SER A 122 -6.95 2.39 3.26
C SER A 122 -5.87 1.41 2.80
N GLY A 123 -6.19 0.62 1.78
CA GLY A 123 -5.32 -0.40 1.22
C GLY A 123 -5.87 -1.02 -0.07
N ILE A 124 -5.15 -2.02 -0.56
CA ILE A 124 -5.51 -2.83 -1.72
C ILE A 124 -5.58 -4.27 -1.26
N ASP A 125 -6.71 -4.91 -1.52
CA ASP A 125 -6.88 -6.33 -1.24
C ASP A 125 -6.54 -7.13 -2.48
N TYR A 126 -5.55 -8.02 -2.36
CA TYR A 126 -5.18 -9.00 -3.37
C TYR A 126 -5.68 -10.38 -2.95
N ALA A 127 -6.37 -11.09 -3.85
CA ALA A 127 -6.82 -12.46 -3.59
C ALA A 127 -6.84 -13.33 -4.86
N ARG A 128 -6.69 -14.64 -4.68
CA ARG A 128 -6.94 -15.63 -5.75
C ARG A 128 -8.44 -15.92 -5.85
N PRO A 129 -9.03 -16.03 -7.05
CA PRO A 129 -10.43 -16.45 -7.23
C PRO A 129 -10.74 -17.83 -6.66
N ASP A 130 -9.74 -18.73 -6.61
CA ASP A 130 -9.88 -20.07 -6.03
C ASP A 130 -9.78 -20.09 -4.49
N GLY A 131 -9.52 -18.94 -3.86
CA GLY A 131 -9.41 -18.77 -2.42
C GLY A 131 -8.15 -19.38 -1.81
N ARG A 132 -7.16 -19.81 -2.61
CA ARG A 132 -5.89 -20.30 -2.08
C ARG A 132 -4.97 -19.16 -1.63
N SER A 133 -4.09 -19.46 -0.69
CA SER A 133 -3.02 -18.57 -0.26
C SER A 133 -1.94 -18.43 -1.35
N PHE A 134 -1.17 -17.36 -1.30
CA PHE A 134 -0.08 -17.04 -2.22
C PHE A 134 1.06 -16.35 -1.47
N ARG A 135 2.26 -16.31 -2.08
CA ARG A 135 3.44 -15.66 -1.48
C ARG A 135 3.34 -14.14 -1.57
N VAL A 136 3.79 -13.48 -0.52
CA VAL A 136 3.85 -12.02 -0.40
C VAL A 136 5.31 -11.59 -0.42
N PHE A 137 5.59 -10.56 -1.20
CA PHE A 137 6.93 -10.02 -1.45
C PHE A 137 6.99 -8.56 -1.00
N THR A 138 8.17 -8.14 -0.55
CA THR A 138 8.38 -6.71 -0.28
C THR A 138 8.59 -5.96 -1.59
N ILE A 139 7.98 -4.78 -1.69
CA ILE A 139 7.93 -4.00 -2.93
C ILE A 139 9.21 -3.22 -3.23
N ALA A 140 10.07 -3.04 -2.23
CA ALA A 140 11.35 -2.34 -2.31
C ALA A 140 12.26 -2.78 -1.16
N GLU A 141 13.55 -2.46 -1.24
CA GLU A 141 14.47 -2.66 -0.13
C GLU A 141 14.10 -1.80 1.08
N GLY A 142 14.41 -2.29 2.27
CA GLY A 142 14.08 -1.57 3.48
C GLY A 142 14.36 -2.33 4.76
N ARG A 143 13.90 -1.79 5.88
CA ARG A 143 14.02 -2.40 7.19
C ARG A 143 12.64 -2.77 7.73
N VAL A 144 12.50 -3.98 8.23
CA VAL A 144 11.28 -4.39 8.94
C VAL A 144 11.22 -3.65 10.26
N ILE A 145 10.20 -2.82 10.44
CA ILE A 145 10.01 -1.98 11.63
C ILE A 145 8.86 -2.48 12.52
N PHE A 146 8.03 -3.39 12.03
CA PHE A 146 6.99 -4.05 12.80
C PHE A 146 6.74 -5.47 12.30
N LYS A 147 6.65 -6.42 13.24
CA LYS A 147 6.04 -7.75 13.05
C LYS A 147 5.19 -8.04 14.28
N GLY A 148 3.90 -8.28 14.09
CA GLY A 148 3.01 -8.59 15.20
C GLY A 148 1.61 -9.02 14.80
N TYR A 149 0.91 -9.61 15.75
CA TYR A 149 -0.50 -9.95 15.61
C TYR A 149 -1.38 -8.96 16.37
N HIS A 150 -2.39 -8.43 15.70
CA HIS A 150 -3.49 -7.68 16.30
C HIS A 150 -4.81 -8.37 15.94
N PRO A 151 -5.76 -8.58 16.89
CA PRO A 151 -7.00 -9.31 16.60
C PRO A 151 -7.83 -8.74 15.45
N SER A 152 -7.76 -7.42 15.20
CA SER A 152 -8.44 -6.78 14.06
C SER A 152 -7.77 -7.07 12.71
N THR A 153 -6.48 -6.80 12.57
CA THR A 153 -5.73 -6.83 11.29
C THR A 153 -4.98 -8.13 11.04
N GLY A 154 -4.97 -9.04 12.02
CA GLY A 154 -4.25 -10.31 11.95
C GLY A 154 -2.75 -10.13 12.13
N ASN A 155 -1.97 -10.98 11.46
CA ASN A 155 -0.53 -10.82 11.43
C ASN A 155 -0.16 -9.71 10.44
N VAL A 156 0.67 -8.78 10.91
CA VAL A 156 1.10 -7.60 10.16
C VAL A 156 2.62 -7.54 10.11
N VAL A 157 3.13 -7.20 8.93
CA VAL A 157 4.52 -6.77 8.72
C VAL A 157 4.49 -5.33 8.20
N ILE A 158 5.39 -4.49 8.72
CA ILE A 158 5.62 -3.14 8.20
C ILE A 158 7.09 -3.02 7.83
N VAL A 159 7.37 -2.60 6.60
CA VAL A 159 8.71 -2.31 6.11
C VAL A 159 8.82 -0.81 5.88
N GLU A 160 9.86 -0.18 6.44
CA GLU A 160 10.25 1.19 6.13
C GLU A 160 11.33 1.18 5.05
N HIS A 161 11.09 1.96 4.02
CA HIS A 161 11.94 2.09 2.86
C HIS A 161 12.57 3.48 2.89
N SER A 162 13.89 3.53 2.75
CA SER A 162 14.67 4.77 2.78
C SER A 162 15.53 4.83 1.52
N PRO A 163 14.99 5.36 0.41
CA PRO A 163 15.76 5.55 -0.83
C PRO A 163 16.95 6.49 -0.61
N ILE A 164 17.89 6.51 -1.56
CA ILE A 164 19.08 7.37 -1.51
C ILE A 164 18.69 8.85 -1.66
N ASP A 165 17.92 9.17 -2.71
CA ASP A 165 17.57 10.56 -3.08
C ASP A 165 16.05 10.81 -2.99
N GLY A 166 15.40 10.24 -1.97
CA GLY A 166 13.95 10.25 -1.85
C GLY A 166 13.36 10.38 -0.47
N VAL A 167 12.04 10.55 -0.45
CA VAL A 167 11.28 10.61 0.79
C VAL A 167 10.99 9.18 1.27
N PRO A 168 11.26 8.87 2.56
CA PRO A 168 10.90 7.58 3.12
C PRO A 168 9.42 7.28 2.98
N PHE A 169 9.12 6.02 2.70
CA PHE A 169 7.76 5.50 2.65
C PHE A 169 7.71 4.15 3.37
N ARG A 170 6.51 3.66 3.63
CA ARG A 170 6.28 2.38 4.29
C ARG A 170 5.32 1.53 3.50
N SER A 171 5.59 0.24 3.48
CA SER A 171 4.66 -0.77 3.02
C SER A 171 4.13 -1.58 4.21
N ILE A 172 2.83 -1.83 4.21
CA ILE A 172 2.11 -2.51 5.28
C ILE A 172 1.40 -3.73 4.70
N TYR A 173 1.69 -4.90 5.26
CA TYR A 173 1.17 -6.19 4.80
C TYR A 173 0.35 -6.80 5.93
N GLN A 174 -0.97 -6.89 5.77
CA GLN A 174 -1.88 -7.41 6.79
C GLN A 174 -2.46 -8.78 6.40
N HIS A 175 -3.17 -9.38 7.36
CA HIS A 175 -3.82 -10.69 7.23
C HIS A 175 -2.88 -11.85 6.91
N LEU A 176 -1.58 -11.69 7.17
CA LEU A 176 -0.56 -12.70 6.82
C LEU A 176 -0.75 -13.98 7.63
N ARG A 177 -0.20 -15.09 7.14
CA ARG A 177 -0.06 -16.35 7.91
C ARG A 177 1.23 -16.36 8.71
N ASP A 178 1.18 -16.84 9.95
CA ASP A 178 2.38 -17.14 10.74
C ASP A 178 2.36 -18.57 11.32
N GLY A 179 1.89 -19.51 10.49
CA GLY A 179 1.71 -20.93 10.82
C GLY A 179 0.30 -21.25 11.32
N ARG A 180 -0.33 -22.24 10.70
CA ARG A 180 -1.74 -22.63 10.98
C ARG A 180 -2.08 -22.73 12.47
N ASP A 181 -1.34 -23.52 13.23
CA ASP A 181 -1.67 -23.79 14.63
C ASP A 181 -1.50 -22.53 15.50
N HIS A 182 -0.48 -21.73 15.19
CA HIS A 182 -0.22 -20.44 15.83
C HIS A 182 -1.34 -19.43 15.55
N ASP A 183 -1.73 -19.29 14.28
CA ASP A 183 -2.81 -18.40 13.86
C ASP A 183 -4.16 -18.77 14.50
N VAL A 184 -4.47 -20.08 14.58
CA VAL A 184 -5.66 -20.59 15.26
C VAL A 184 -5.64 -20.26 16.75
N GLU A 185 -4.51 -20.44 17.42
CA GLU A 185 -4.36 -20.12 18.84
C GLU A 185 -4.58 -18.61 19.10
N LEU A 186 -3.98 -17.75 18.29
CA LEU A 186 -4.16 -16.30 18.39
C LEU A 186 -5.60 -15.86 18.10
N ALA A 187 -6.27 -16.51 17.14
CA ALA A 187 -7.66 -16.22 16.82
C ALA A 187 -8.61 -16.57 17.97
N LEU A 188 -8.39 -17.69 18.67
CA LEU A 188 -9.19 -18.09 19.83
C LEU A 188 -9.11 -17.10 21.00
N ARG A 189 -8.05 -16.30 21.07
CA ARG A 189 -7.84 -15.29 22.12
C ARG A 189 -8.58 -13.98 21.88
N THR A 190 -9.28 -13.87 20.74
CA THR A 190 -10.02 -12.66 20.34
C THR A 190 -11.15 -12.32 21.31
N SER A 191 -11.85 -13.31 21.89
CA SER A 191 -12.89 -13.05 22.89
C SER A 191 -12.31 -12.38 24.14
N ASP A 192 -11.23 -12.94 24.67
CA ASP A 192 -10.59 -12.43 25.88
C ASP A 192 -10.01 -11.04 25.66
N PHE A 193 -9.51 -10.75 24.45
CA PHE A 193 -9.08 -9.42 24.07
C PHE A 193 -10.24 -8.41 24.11
N ILE A 194 -11.38 -8.73 23.49
CA ILE A 194 -12.55 -7.86 23.46
C ILE A 194 -13.12 -7.64 24.87
N ASP A 195 -13.11 -8.67 25.71
CA ASP A 195 -13.53 -8.57 27.11
C ASP A 195 -12.63 -7.61 27.92
N GLN A 196 -11.35 -7.48 27.54
CA GLN A 196 -10.39 -6.60 28.22
C GLN A 196 -10.36 -5.17 27.67
N ASP A 197 -10.80 -4.96 26.44
CA ASP A 197 -10.86 -3.64 25.80
C ASP A 197 -12.29 -3.34 25.31
N PRO A 198 -13.12 -2.67 26.14
CA PRO A 198 -14.52 -2.40 25.83
C PRO A 198 -14.71 -1.38 24.69
N SER A 199 -13.62 -0.82 24.13
CA SER A 199 -13.70 -0.03 22.89
C SER A 199 -13.95 -0.91 21.66
N TRP A 200 -13.75 -2.22 21.78
CA TRP A 200 -14.04 -3.21 20.73
C TRP A 200 -15.39 -3.87 20.95
N ASN A 201 -16.11 -4.08 19.84
CA ASN A 201 -17.43 -4.69 19.88
C ASN A 201 -17.33 -6.19 19.57
N TRP A 202 -17.99 -7.01 20.40
CA TRP A 202 -18.23 -8.41 20.10
C TRP A 202 -19.31 -8.56 19.00
N ASP A 203 -18.93 -8.23 17.76
CA ASP A 203 -19.82 -8.22 16.61
C ASP A 203 -19.89 -9.57 15.89
N VAL A 204 -20.58 -9.61 14.75
CA VAL A 204 -20.72 -10.82 13.94
C VAL A 204 -19.39 -11.28 13.34
N TYR A 205 -18.48 -10.36 13.02
CA TYR A 205 -17.19 -10.68 12.42
C TYR A 205 -16.27 -11.32 13.46
N ALA A 206 -16.23 -10.77 14.67
CA ALA A 206 -15.47 -11.33 15.79
C ALA A 206 -15.96 -12.74 16.14
N ARG A 207 -17.29 -12.93 16.23
CA ARG A 207 -17.88 -14.26 16.44
C ARG A 207 -17.50 -15.24 15.34
N ASN A 208 -17.69 -14.86 14.07
CA ASN A 208 -17.36 -15.73 12.94
C ASN A 208 -15.87 -16.11 12.91
N TYR A 209 -14.98 -15.19 13.30
CA TYR A 209 -13.55 -15.45 13.37
C TYR A 209 -13.20 -16.48 14.46
N VAL A 210 -13.75 -16.32 15.68
CA VAL A 210 -13.54 -17.27 16.78
C VAL A 210 -14.20 -18.62 16.52
N GLU A 211 -15.38 -18.66 15.91
CA GLU A 211 -16.06 -19.90 15.51
C GLU A 211 -15.23 -20.68 14.48
N ARG A 212 -14.66 -19.99 13.48
CA ARG A 212 -13.73 -20.59 12.51
C ARG A 212 -12.50 -21.18 13.21
N ALA A 213 -11.92 -20.47 14.17
CA ALA A 213 -10.76 -20.93 14.91
C ALA A 213 -11.09 -22.13 15.82
N THR A 214 -12.26 -22.11 16.46
CA THR A 214 -12.78 -23.21 17.29
C THR A 214 -12.93 -24.48 16.47
N ARG A 215 -13.57 -24.38 15.30
CA ARG A 215 -13.70 -25.50 14.36
C ARG A 215 -12.32 -26.02 13.92
N ALA A 216 -11.39 -25.14 13.60
CA ALA A 216 -10.04 -25.54 13.19
C ALA A 216 -9.28 -26.26 14.32
N ARG A 217 -9.34 -25.78 15.56
CA ARG A 217 -8.75 -26.44 16.73
C ARG A 217 -9.28 -27.85 16.91
N ASP A 218 -10.58 -28.05 16.75
CA ASP A 218 -11.20 -29.36 16.90
C ASP A 218 -10.78 -30.29 15.74
N MET A 219 -10.61 -29.74 14.53
CA MET A 219 -10.07 -30.48 13.38
C MET A 219 -8.59 -30.88 13.56
N ILE A 220 -7.76 -30.03 14.16
CA ILE A 220 -6.34 -30.32 14.44
C ILE A 220 -6.19 -31.53 15.38
N LYS A 221 -7.13 -31.72 16.32
CA LYS A 221 -7.13 -32.85 17.26
C LYS A 221 -7.66 -34.15 16.65
N GLY A 222 -8.45 -34.07 15.57
CA GLY A 222 -9.05 -35.22 14.90
C GLY A 222 -8.10 -35.91 13.91
N SER A 223 -8.27 -37.23 13.71
CA SER A 223 -7.39 -38.03 12.86
C SER A 223 -7.85 -38.22 11.41
N ASP A 224 -9.10 -37.88 11.04
CA ASP A 224 -9.70 -38.25 9.73
C ASP A 224 -10.64 -37.18 9.15
N ILE A 225 -10.19 -35.93 9.04
CA ILE A 225 -11.04 -34.86 8.48
C ILE A 225 -10.42 -34.33 7.20
N ASP A 226 -11.27 -34.17 6.18
CA ASP A 226 -10.97 -33.37 4.99
C ASP A 226 -10.45 -31.99 5.42
N ARG A 227 -9.13 -31.81 5.26
CA ARG A 227 -8.42 -30.59 5.65
C ARG A 227 -8.61 -29.46 4.66
N SER A 228 -9.28 -29.67 3.52
CA SER A 228 -9.45 -28.64 2.48
C SER A 228 -10.07 -27.35 3.01
N TRP A 229 -11.04 -27.45 3.92
CA TRP A 229 -11.62 -26.29 4.60
C TRP A 229 -10.60 -25.58 5.51
N MET A 230 -9.80 -26.35 6.26
CA MET A 230 -8.80 -25.81 7.17
C MET A 230 -7.66 -25.15 6.39
N ASP A 231 -7.15 -25.80 5.36
CA ASP A 231 -6.10 -25.28 4.48
C ASP A 231 -6.57 -24.01 3.75
N ARG A 232 -7.87 -23.92 3.43
CA ARG A 232 -8.45 -22.70 2.85
C ARG A 232 -8.41 -21.51 3.80
N PHE A 233 -8.63 -21.64 5.10
CA PHE A 233 -8.66 -20.47 6.00
C PHE A 233 -7.35 -20.27 6.76
N TRP A 234 -6.76 -21.36 7.22
CA TRP A 234 -5.63 -21.36 8.16
C TRP A 234 -4.32 -21.87 7.54
N GLY A 235 -4.39 -22.48 6.35
CA GLY A 235 -3.19 -22.90 5.63
C GLY A 235 -2.46 -24.03 6.33
N THR A 236 -1.13 -24.06 6.20
CA THR A 236 -0.27 -25.06 6.83
C THR A 236 0.69 -24.44 7.86
N ASN A 237 1.38 -25.26 8.65
CA ASN A 237 2.37 -24.76 9.62
C ASN A 237 3.66 -24.28 8.95
N GLU A 238 3.87 -24.64 7.68
CA GLU A 238 5.01 -24.20 6.87
C GLU A 238 4.80 -22.81 6.24
N GLN A 239 3.56 -22.30 6.27
CA GLN A 239 3.22 -20.97 5.76
C GLN A 239 3.37 -19.93 6.88
N THR A 240 4.58 -19.39 7.00
CA THR A 240 4.95 -18.45 8.07
C THR A 240 5.41 -17.10 7.54
N ILE A 241 5.58 -16.13 8.44
CA ILE A 241 6.28 -14.86 8.15
C ILE A 241 7.79 -15.13 8.23
N GLY A 242 8.47 -14.92 7.11
CA GLY A 242 9.90 -15.24 6.92
C GLY A 242 10.87 -14.15 7.37
N VAL A 243 10.37 -13.08 8.00
CA VAL A 243 11.16 -11.94 8.48
C VAL A 243 10.82 -11.60 9.93
N GLN A 244 11.66 -10.80 10.57
CA GLN A 244 11.47 -10.29 11.94
C GLN A 244 11.82 -8.80 12.02
N GLU A 245 11.40 -8.15 13.11
CA GLU A 245 11.76 -6.74 13.35
C GLU A 245 13.27 -6.53 13.39
N GLY A 246 13.72 -5.49 12.69
CA GLY A 246 15.13 -5.14 12.55
C GLY A 246 15.83 -5.79 11.36
N ASP A 247 15.24 -6.80 10.72
CA ASP A 247 15.78 -7.36 9.48
C ASP A 247 15.84 -6.30 8.38
N TYR A 248 16.88 -6.39 7.57
CA TYR A 248 16.95 -5.69 6.28
C TYR A 248 16.44 -6.64 5.19
N VAL A 249 15.58 -6.13 4.31
CA VAL A 249 14.97 -6.89 3.21
C VAL A 249 15.33 -6.26 1.87
N MET A 250 15.49 -7.10 0.86
CA MET A 250 15.76 -6.67 -0.52
C MET A 250 14.46 -6.53 -1.31
N SER A 251 14.43 -5.68 -2.33
CA SER A 251 13.33 -5.60 -3.29
C SER A 251 12.97 -6.98 -3.86
N GLY A 252 11.69 -7.35 -3.86
CA GLY A 252 11.22 -8.65 -4.34
C GLY A 252 11.53 -9.83 -3.40
N GLN A 253 12.07 -9.59 -2.20
CA GLN A 253 12.25 -10.65 -1.20
C GLN A 253 10.89 -11.16 -0.70
N ALA A 254 10.71 -12.48 -0.66
CA ALA A 254 9.55 -13.09 -0.05
C ALA A 254 9.56 -12.85 1.46
N ILE A 255 8.48 -12.28 2.00
CA ILE A 255 8.35 -11.94 3.43
C ILE A 255 7.32 -12.80 4.16
N GLY A 256 6.42 -13.48 3.44
CA GLY A 256 5.44 -14.37 4.04
C GLY A 256 4.39 -14.86 3.06
N TRP A 257 3.23 -15.21 3.61
CA TRP A 257 2.09 -15.75 2.87
C TRP A 257 0.82 -14.96 3.19
N ALA A 258 0.03 -14.68 2.16
CA ALA A 258 -1.30 -14.10 2.33
C ALA A 258 -2.20 -15.09 3.07
N GLY A 259 -3.03 -14.59 3.98
CA GLY A 259 -3.81 -15.42 4.88
C GLY A 259 -5.21 -14.86 5.10
N CYS A 260 -5.85 -15.35 6.15
CA CYS A 260 -7.16 -14.90 6.58
C CYS A 260 -7.15 -14.57 8.07
N THR A 261 -6.04 -14.03 8.58
CA THR A 261 -5.89 -13.70 9.99
C THR A 261 -6.50 -12.33 10.30
N GLY A 262 -7.08 -12.21 11.49
CA GLY A 262 -7.78 -11.00 11.94
C GLY A 262 -9.29 -11.01 11.66
N ILE A 263 -10.03 -10.31 12.52
CA ILE A 263 -11.50 -10.20 12.48
C ILE A 263 -12.00 -9.64 11.14
N HIS A 264 -11.27 -8.69 10.55
CA HIS A 264 -11.68 -8.00 9.32
C HIS A 264 -11.24 -8.69 8.03
N SER A 265 -10.69 -9.91 8.11
CA SER A 265 -10.38 -10.72 6.92
C SER A 265 -11.54 -11.64 6.54
N HIS A 266 -12.08 -11.46 5.33
CA HIS A 266 -13.22 -12.23 4.82
C HIS A 266 -12.82 -13.46 3.97
N GLY A 267 -11.55 -13.56 3.59
CA GLY A 267 -10.99 -14.70 2.87
C GLY A 267 -9.47 -14.68 2.91
N ASN A 268 -8.85 -15.57 2.13
CA ASN A 268 -7.41 -15.51 1.90
C ASN A 268 -7.08 -14.31 1.02
N GLN A 269 -6.52 -13.28 1.64
CA GLN A 269 -6.13 -12.07 0.96
C GLN A 269 -4.87 -11.46 1.58
N LEU A 270 -4.19 -10.64 0.78
CA LEU A 270 -3.24 -9.66 1.29
C LEU A 270 -3.96 -8.32 1.28
N HIS A 271 -4.13 -7.71 2.45
CA HIS A 271 -4.45 -6.28 2.52
C HIS A 271 -3.14 -5.49 2.58
N PHE A 272 -2.89 -4.74 1.52
CA PHE A 272 -1.64 -4.04 1.26
C PHE A 272 -1.84 -2.53 1.32
N GLY A 273 -1.17 -1.89 2.28
CA GLY A 273 -1.17 -0.43 2.42
C GLY A 273 0.19 0.16 2.09
N VAL A 274 0.18 1.40 1.59
CA VAL A 274 1.38 2.22 1.42
C VAL A 274 1.17 3.55 2.14
N ALA A 275 2.18 3.99 2.87
CA ALA A 275 2.13 5.25 3.58
C ALA A 275 3.39 6.09 3.39
N ARG A 276 3.24 7.42 3.36
CA ARG A 276 4.34 8.38 3.26
C ARG A 276 4.14 9.52 4.24
N GLN A 277 5.24 10.16 4.63
CA GLN A 277 5.19 11.35 5.48
C GLN A 277 4.53 12.54 4.76
N ALA A 278 3.62 13.21 5.45
CA ALA A 278 3.00 14.46 5.00
C ALA A 278 2.99 15.48 6.15
N ASN A 279 3.06 16.76 5.80
CA ASN A 279 2.94 17.85 6.77
C ASN A 279 1.47 18.25 6.88
N PHE A 280 0.96 18.30 8.10
CA PHE A 280 -0.42 18.74 8.36
C PHE A 280 -0.48 20.19 8.83
N VAL A 281 -1.56 20.87 8.44
CA VAL A 281 -1.97 22.21 8.88
C VAL A 281 -3.40 22.19 9.39
N ASP A 282 -3.75 23.13 10.26
CA ASP A 282 -5.12 23.35 10.72
C ASP A 282 -5.90 24.26 9.76
N ALA A 283 -7.22 24.07 9.68
CA ALA A 283 -8.11 24.88 8.83
C ALA A 283 -7.94 26.38 9.07
N GLY A 284 -7.74 27.14 8.00
CA GLY A 284 -7.59 28.60 8.05
C GLY A 284 -6.19 29.10 8.44
N TRP A 285 -5.18 28.21 8.53
CA TRP A 285 -3.79 28.57 8.88
C TRP A 285 -2.83 28.63 7.69
N GLU A 286 -3.34 28.62 6.45
CA GLU A 286 -2.49 28.38 5.27
C GLU A 286 -1.51 29.49 4.90
N GLU A 287 -1.66 30.75 5.35
CA GLU A 287 -0.87 31.84 4.74
C GLU A 287 0.15 32.60 5.61
N GLU A 288 0.08 32.65 6.94
CA GLU A 288 0.89 33.66 7.68
C GLU A 288 1.81 33.17 8.82
N HIS A 289 1.84 31.87 9.16
CA HIS A 289 2.65 31.40 10.30
C HIS A 289 3.59 30.22 9.98
N PRO A 290 4.92 30.39 10.11
CA PRO A 290 5.94 29.37 9.85
C PRO A 290 6.07 28.36 11.01
N LEU A 291 4.96 27.98 11.66
CA LEU A 291 5.02 26.86 12.58
C LEU A 291 5.35 25.59 11.78
N PRO A 292 6.30 24.75 12.24
CA PRO A 292 6.56 23.48 11.58
C PRO A 292 5.27 22.65 11.68
N GLY A 293 4.68 22.31 10.54
CA GLY A 293 3.52 21.43 10.49
C GLY A 293 3.83 20.09 11.18
N ILE A 294 2.82 19.43 11.72
CA ILE A 294 3.00 18.11 12.32
C ILE A 294 3.22 17.11 11.18
N THR A 295 4.39 16.46 11.15
CA THR A 295 4.64 15.37 10.20
C THR A 295 3.89 14.11 10.63
N ARG A 296 3.05 13.58 9.75
CA ARG A 296 2.24 12.37 9.97
C ARG A 296 2.49 11.37 8.85
N TRP A 297 2.27 10.09 9.11
CA TRP A 297 2.28 9.05 8.08
C TRP A 297 0.89 8.89 7.50
N VAL A 298 0.75 9.09 6.20
CA VAL A 298 -0.52 9.13 5.48
C VAL A 298 -0.60 7.99 4.48
N PHE A 299 -1.68 7.22 4.55
CA PHE A 299 -2.00 6.22 3.54
C PHE A 299 -2.36 6.88 2.21
N PHE A 300 -1.90 6.29 1.12
CA PHE A 300 -2.27 6.72 -0.21
C PHE A 300 -2.43 5.54 -1.14
N ASP A 301 -3.25 5.73 -2.17
CA ASP A 301 -3.42 4.75 -3.24
C ASP A 301 -2.17 4.77 -4.12
N PRO A 302 -1.34 3.70 -4.12
CA PRO A 302 -0.16 3.66 -4.97
C PRO A 302 -0.55 3.70 -6.46
N TYR A 303 -1.77 3.28 -6.85
CA TYR A 303 -2.25 3.36 -8.22
C TYR A 303 -2.78 4.75 -8.58
N GLY A 304 -2.85 5.70 -7.64
CA GLY A 304 -3.34 7.05 -7.89
C GLY A 304 -4.75 7.09 -8.49
N LEU A 305 -5.52 6.01 -8.35
CA LEU A 305 -6.86 5.89 -8.91
C LEU A 305 -7.88 6.52 -7.96
N TYR A 306 -7.65 6.42 -6.64
CA TYR A 306 -8.58 6.86 -5.58
C TYR A 306 -10.04 6.50 -5.93
N GLY A 307 -10.19 5.30 -6.51
CA GLY A 307 -11.41 4.91 -7.20
C GLY A 307 -12.57 4.82 -6.22
N GLY A 308 -13.75 5.27 -6.66
CA GLY A 308 -14.97 4.91 -5.96
C GLY A 308 -15.12 3.38 -5.90
N PRO A 309 -15.86 2.83 -4.93
CA PRO A 309 -15.94 1.38 -4.67
C PRO A 309 -16.48 0.52 -5.82
N ASN A 310 -16.99 1.14 -6.88
CA ASN A 310 -17.54 0.47 -8.05
C ASN A 310 -16.56 0.41 -9.23
N ASP A 311 -15.30 0.86 -9.05
CA ASP A 311 -14.31 0.96 -10.13
C ASP A 311 -13.18 -0.08 -10.00
N LEU A 312 -13.49 -1.31 -9.57
CA LEU A 312 -12.53 -2.43 -9.60
C LEU A 312 -12.03 -2.75 -11.02
N ALA A 313 -12.80 -2.36 -12.04
CA ALA A 313 -12.38 -2.46 -13.42
C ALA A 313 -11.16 -1.57 -13.71
N ALA A 314 -11.06 -0.38 -13.10
CA ALA A 314 -9.88 0.48 -13.24
C ALA A 314 -8.60 -0.14 -12.67
N TYR A 315 -8.71 -1.05 -11.70
CA TYR A 315 -7.57 -1.79 -11.13
C TYR A 315 -7.24 -3.10 -11.88
N ASN A 316 -8.24 -3.80 -12.45
CA ASN A 316 -8.06 -5.14 -13.00
C ASN A 316 -8.15 -5.25 -14.54
N ARG A 317 -8.62 -4.21 -15.24
CA ARG A 317 -8.79 -4.19 -16.70
C ARG A 317 -8.09 -2.98 -17.27
N ASP A 318 -6.81 -3.16 -17.59
CA ASP A 318 -6.15 -2.29 -18.55
C ASP A 318 -6.27 -2.95 -19.94
N ASP A 319 -7.20 -2.45 -20.77
CA ASP A 319 -7.28 -2.78 -22.20
C ASP A 319 -6.45 -1.80 -23.04
N GLY A 320 -5.56 -1.02 -22.41
CA GLY A 320 -4.79 0.06 -23.02
C GLY A 320 -5.61 1.32 -23.28
N MET A 321 -6.92 1.32 -22.98
CA MET A 321 -7.81 2.46 -23.17
C MET A 321 -8.06 3.13 -21.83
N ARG A 322 -7.16 4.05 -21.46
CA ARG A 322 -7.36 4.94 -20.31
C ARG A 322 -8.69 5.69 -20.48
N GLY A 323 -9.69 5.34 -19.67
CA GLY A 323 -10.89 6.14 -19.52
C GLY A 323 -10.52 7.53 -18.98
N PRO A 324 -11.35 8.56 -19.20
CA PRO A 324 -11.07 9.94 -18.77
C PRO A 324 -10.97 10.13 -17.24
N ARG A 325 -11.06 9.05 -16.46
CA ARG A 325 -10.94 9.01 -14.99
C ARG A 325 -9.76 8.16 -14.51
N GLN A 326 -9.01 7.53 -15.41
CA GLN A 326 -7.82 6.75 -15.07
C GLN A 326 -6.60 7.67 -15.15
N HIS A 327 -5.91 7.82 -14.03
CA HIS A 327 -4.72 8.65 -13.90
C HIS A 327 -3.47 7.85 -14.33
N ALA A 328 -2.40 8.55 -14.72
CA ALA A 328 -1.09 7.92 -14.79
C ALA A 328 -0.67 7.65 -13.33
N SER A 329 -0.79 6.41 -12.88
CA SER A 329 -0.16 6.04 -11.62
C SER A 329 1.34 6.12 -11.80
N ILE A 330 2.00 6.87 -10.93
CA ILE A 330 3.45 6.97 -10.90
C ILE A 330 4.02 6.36 -9.61
N PHE A 331 3.23 5.58 -8.84
CA PHE A 331 3.69 4.89 -7.62
C PHE A 331 3.24 3.42 -7.56
N ALA A 332 2.58 2.89 -8.59
CA ALA A 332 2.02 1.56 -8.51
C ALA A 332 3.14 0.50 -8.58
N PRO A 333 3.26 -0.41 -7.57
CA PRO A 333 4.12 -1.58 -7.70
C PRO A 333 3.54 -2.47 -8.81
N THR A 334 4.07 -2.35 -10.02
CA THR A 334 3.47 -2.92 -11.23
C THR A 334 4.54 -3.55 -12.11
N PRO A 335 4.20 -4.59 -12.88
CA PRO A 335 5.07 -5.00 -13.97
C PRO A 335 5.16 -3.90 -15.04
N GLU A 336 6.26 -3.88 -15.78
CA GLU A 336 6.67 -2.88 -16.79
C GLU A 336 5.52 -2.45 -17.74
N ASP A 337 4.63 -3.37 -18.07
CA ASP A 337 3.50 -3.19 -18.98
C ASP A 337 2.30 -2.45 -18.37
N VAL A 338 2.17 -2.41 -17.05
CA VAL A 338 0.97 -1.90 -16.35
C VAL A 338 1.08 -0.42 -15.95
N ALA A 339 2.28 0.14 -15.81
CA ALA A 339 2.44 1.57 -15.52
C ALA A 339 2.49 2.45 -16.78
N GLY A 340 2.63 1.86 -17.97
CA GLY A 340 2.88 2.61 -19.21
C GLY A 340 4.15 3.45 -19.13
N LEU A 341 5.10 3.04 -18.29
CA LEU A 341 6.42 3.64 -18.18
C LEU A 341 7.25 3.23 -19.40
N ASP A 342 8.09 4.14 -19.88
CA ASP A 342 9.15 3.74 -20.80
C ASP A 342 10.29 3.02 -20.07
N LEU A 343 11.17 2.36 -20.84
CA LEU A 343 12.28 1.59 -20.28
C LEU A 343 13.22 2.45 -19.43
N ASP A 344 13.41 3.72 -19.80
CA ASP A 344 14.29 4.63 -19.06
C ASP A 344 13.66 5.04 -17.73
N GLU A 345 12.33 5.23 -17.68
CA GLU A 345 11.55 5.46 -16.46
C GLU A 345 11.60 4.25 -15.51
N PHE A 346 11.46 3.04 -16.06
CA PHE A 346 11.57 1.80 -15.30
C PHE A 346 13.00 1.59 -14.74
N GLU A 347 14.04 1.78 -15.57
CA GLU A 347 15.44 1.66 -15.15
C GLU A 347 15.81 2.69 -14.07
N ARG A 348 15.30 3.93 -14.17
CA ARG A 348 15.48 4.95 -13.12
C ARG A 348 14.86 4.53 -11.78
N ALA A 349 13.67 3.93 -11.81
CA ALA A 349 13.02 3.44 -10.59
C ALA A 349 13.82 2.30 -9.93
N VAL A 350 14.42 1.41 -10.73
CA VAL A 350 15.29 0.32 -10.24
C VAL A 350 16.56 0.88 -9.60
N HIS A 351 17.25 1.81 -10.27
CA HIS A 351 18.49 2.41 -9.76
C HIS A 351 18.30 3.32 -8.55
N TYR A 352 17.08 3.71 -8.21
CA TYR A 352 16.78 4.54 -7.05
C TYR A 352 17.14 3.91 -5.70
N TYR A 353 17.31 2.60 -5.69
CA TYR A 353 17.61 1.79 -4.52
C TYR A 353 18.97 1.08 -4.58
N GLU A 354 19.59 0.99 -5.75
CA GLU A 354 20.91 0.37 -5.89
C GLU A 354 22.01 1.31 -5.39
N ARG A 355 22.83 0.84 -4.43
CA ARG A 355 24.05 1.55 -3.98
C ARG A 355 25.28 1.20 -4.79
#